data_AF-A0A956CXE0-F1
#
_entry.id   AF-A0A956CXE0-F1
#
_cell.length_a   1.000
_cell.length_b   1.000
_cell.length_c   1.000
_cell.angle_alpha   90.00
_cell.angle_beta   90.00
_cell.angle_gamma   90.00
#
_symmetry.space_group_name_H-M   'P 1'
#
loop_
_entity.id
_entity.type
_entity.pdbx_description
1 polymer ?
#
loop_
_entity_poly.entity_id
_entity_poly.type
_entity_poly.pdbx_seq_one_letter_code
_entity_poly.pdbx_strand_id
1 'polypeptide(L)'
;MSETPHDIQALAERAKELRCLYAVEAVISNRRQTPVEAFAAVLREIPAGWQRPSTVGACIEYLGRRHVGSGFEDRGRTLTQPLCLWDVPVGRVLVSDSSPLAMAESEPFLVEEAELLRRIAARLGEYLEWKHTELLSEAGRGGPKDHWGWRERFARALVDRLDPARFGVSRVFLGGSTARGDAGPASDIDLYVVFEGSPTQRENLAAWLEGWSLCLGEVALQQTGQPFGSGILNVQWLERVPDARQRLELRELALRRGRA
;
A
#
# COMPACT_ATOMS: atom_id res chain seq x y z
N MET A 1 47.50 -11.06 -22.48
CA MET A 1 46.82 -10.42 -21.34
C MET A 1 46.13 -11.54 -20.57
N SER A 2 46.73 -12.00 -19.46
CA SER A 2 46.13 -13.04 -18.61
C SER A 2 45.25 -12.35 -17.57
N GLU A 3 43.94 -12.50 -17.67
CA GLU A 3 43.01 -12.10 -16.62
C GLU A 3 43.29 -12.92 -15.35
N THR A 4 43.36 -12.26 -14.19
CA THR A 4 43.67 -12.94 -12.93
C THR A 4 42.42 -13.64 -12.39
N PRO A 5 42.54 -14.74 -11.61
CA PRO A 5 41.38 -15.43 -11.02
C PRO A 5 40.46 -14.52 -10.18
N HIS A 6 41.02 -13.44 -9.62
CA HIS A 6 40.28 -12.43 -8.88
C HIS A 6 39.36 -11.57 -9.77
N ASP A 7 39.81 -11.25 -10.99
CA ASP A 7 39.01 -10.49 -11.96
C ASP A 7 37.81 -11.31 -12.44
N ILE A 8 37.99 -12.61 -12.67
CA ILE A 8 36.92 -13.52 -13.08
C ILE A 8 35.85 -13.65 -11.99
N GLN A 9 36.26 -13.75 -10.72
CA GLN A 9 35.32 -13.82 -9.60
C GLN A 9 34.55 -12.50 -9.43
N ALA A 10 35.23 -11.36 -9.48
CA ALA A 10 34.58 -10.05 -9.39
C ALA A 10 33.56 -9.82 -10.52
N LEU A 11 33.88 -10.24 -11.74
CA LEU A 11 32.95 -10.22 -12.87
C LEU A 11 31.74 -11.15 -12.66
N ALA A 12 31.97 -12.35 -12.11
CA ALA A 12 30.90 -13.28 -11.81
C ALA A 12 29.94 -12.75 -10.74
N GLU A 13 30.45 -12.13 -9.68
CA GLU A 13 29.65 -11.46 -8.65
C GLU A 13 28.83 -10.30 -9.24
N ARG A 14 29.45 -9.45 -10.05
CA ARG A 14 28.76 -8.34 -10.73
C ARG A 14 27.66 -8.83 -11.68
N ALA A 15 27.92 -9.94 -12.38
CA ALA A 15 26.92 -10.56 -13.25
C ALA A 15 25.73 -11.13 -12.45
N LYS A 16 25.95 -11.67 -11.24
CA LYS A 16 24.86 -12.11 -10.35
C LYS A 16 24.00 -10.93 -9.90
N GLU A 17 24.62 -9.85 -9.44
CA GLU A 17 23.92 -8.63 -9.01
C GLU A 17 23.02 -8.08 -10.13
N LEU A 18 23.58 -7.95 -11.34
CA LEU A 18 22.82 -7.45 -12.50
C LEU A 18 21.67 -8.38 -12.86
N ARG A 19 21.89 -9.70 -12.88
CA ARG A 19 20.81 -10.68 -13.15
C ARG A 19 19.68 -10.56 -12.14
N CYS A 20 20.00 -10.42 -10.86
CA CYS A 20 19.01 -10.21 -9.80
C CYS A 20 18.19 -8.94 -10.06
N LEU A 21 18.86 -7.81 -10.35
CA LEU A 21 18.17 -6.54 -10.63
C LEU A 21 17.26 -6.64 -11.86
N TYR A 22 17.73 -7.25 -12.96
CA TYR A 22 16.90 -7.43 -14.15
C TYR A 22 15.70 -8.35 -13.92
N ALA A 23 15.85 -9.41 -13.11
CA ALA A 23 14.75 -10.30 -12.76
C ALA A 23 13.69 -9.55 -11.93
N VAL A 24 14.11 -8.77 -10.94
CA VAL A 24 13.22 -7.91 -10.15
C VAL A 24 12.51 -6.89 -11.05
N GLU A 25 13.25 -6.22 -11.95
CA GLU A 25 12.70 -5.24 -12.89
C GLU A 25 11.64 -5.87 -13.82
N ALA A 26 11.88 -7.09 -14.30
CA ALA A 26 10.94 -7.80 -15.15
C ALA A 26 9.63 -8.14 -14.43
N VAL A 27 9.71 -8.48 -13.14
CA VAL A 27 8.53 -8.74 -12.30
C VAL A 27 7.69 -7.48 -12.12
N ILE A 28 8.30 -6.39 -11.62
CA ILE A 28 7.58 -5.16 -11.28
C ILE A 28 7.09 -4.38 -12.52
N SER A 29 7.73 -4.58 -13.67
CA SER A 29 7.29 -3.97 -14.94
C SER A 29 5.96 -4.55 -15.42
N ASN A 30 5.54 -5.70 -14.90
CA ASN A 30 4.26 -6.32 -15.25
C ASN A 30 3.09 -5.62 -14.56
N ARG A 31 2.53 -4.63 -15.27
CA ARG A 31 1.42 -3.80 -14.82
C ARG A 31 0.15 -4.57 -14.39
N ARG A 32 -0.02 -5.83 -14.79
CA ARG A 32 -1.22 -6.61 -14.44
C ARG A 32 -1.17 -7.26 -13.07
N GLN A 33 0.01 -7.35 -12.45
CA GLN A 33 0.16 -8.01 -11.16
C GLN A 33 -0.34 -7.13 -10.02
N THR A 34 -0.89 -7.77 -9.00
CA THR A 34 -1.13 -7.12 -7.70
C THR A 34 0.19 -6.96 -6.95
N PRO A 35 0.30 -6.02 -5.99
CA PRO A 35 1.48 -5.91 -5.12
C PRO A 35 1.84 -7.24 -4.44
N VAL A 36 0.86 -8.04 -4.03
CA VAL A 36 1.10 -9.33 -3.38
C VAL A 36 1.76 -10.34 -4.32
N GLU A 37 1.29 -10.43 -5.56
CA GLU A 37 1.88 -11.31 -6.58
C GLU A 37 3.29 -10.85 -6.97
N ALA A 38 3.47 -9.55 -7.15
CA ALA A 38 4.78 -8.95 -7.44
C ALA A 38 5.77 -9.22 -6.30
N PHE A 39 5.37 -9.03 -5.03
CA PHE A 39 6.21 -9.34 -3.88
C PHE A 39 6.60 -10.82 -3.84
N ALA A 40 5.63 -11.73 -4.03
CA ALA A 40 5.91 -13.16 -4.04
C ALA A 40 6.90 -13.55 -5.16
N ALA A 41 6.84 -12.88 -6.30
CA ALA A 41 7.79 -13.09 -7.39
C ALA A 41 9.17 -12.48 -7.09
N VAL A 42 9.24 -11.23 -6.63
CA VAL A 42 10.51 -10.58 -6.24
C VAL A 42 11.23 -11.38 -5.15
N LEU A 43 10.50 -11.86 -4.13
CA LEU A 43 11.06 -12.65 -3.03
C LEU A 43 11.75 -13.95 -3.49
N ARG A 44 11.37 -14.51 -4.65
CA ARG A 44 12.06 -15.68 -5.22
C ARG A 44 13.36 -15.32 -5.92
N GLU A 45 13.49 -14.10 -6.42
CA GLU A 45 14.67 -13.65 -7.18
C GLU A 45 15.79 -13.14 -6.27
N ILE A 46 15.45 -12.52 -5.13
CA ILE A 46 16.41 -11.89 -4.21
C ILE A 46 17.59 -12.82 -3.82
N PRO A 47 17.38 -14.08 -3.38
CA PRO A 47 18.48 -14.92 -2.92
C PRO A 47 19.58 -15.13 -3.98
N ALA A 48 19.25 -15.16 -5.27
CA ALA A 48 20.21 -15.38 -6.35
C ALA A 48 21.24 -14.25 -6.50
N GLY A 49 20.97 -13.07 -5.94
CA GLY A 49 21.87 -11.92 -5.93
C GLY A 49 22.93 -11.95 -4.82
N TRP A 50 22.81 -12.84 -3.84
CA TRP A 50 23.70 -12.91 -2.69
C TRP A 50 24.89 -13.86 -2.93
N GLN A 51 25.92 -13.76 -2.07
CA GLN A 51 27.08 -14.63 -2.10
C GLN A 51 26.72 -16.09 -1.81
N ARG A 52 25.73 -16.33 -0.93
CA ARG A 52 25.24 -17.66 -0.51
C ARG A 52 23.74 -17.84 -0.77
N PRO A 53 23.29 -17.98 -2.03
CA PRO A 53 21.87 -18.03 -2.37
C PRO A 53 21.06 -19.15 -1.70
N SER A 54 21.71 -20.24 -1.31
CA SER A 54 21.06 -21.43 -0.73
C SER A 54 20.71 -21.28 0.75
N THR A 55 21.33 -20.33 1.46
CA THR A 55 21.10 -20.06 2.88
C THR A 55 20.48 -18.69 3.12
N VAL A 56 20.26 -17.93 2.05
CA VAL A 56 19.62 -16.62 2.08
C VAL A 56 18.13 -16.75 1.79
N GLY A 57 17.32 -16.21 2.69
CA GLY A 57 15.89 -15.99 2.47
C GLY A 57 15.56 -14.51 2.52
N ALA A 58 14.43 -14.12 1.92
CA ALA A 58 13.98 -12.73 1.87
C ALA A 58 12.58 -12.54 2.47
N CYS A 59 12.31 -11.35 2.97
CA CYS A 59 11.02 -10.94 3.51
C CYS A 59 10.72 -9.49 3.13
N ILE A 60 9.48 -9.21 2.76
CA ILE A 60 8.97 -7.84 2.58
C ILE A 60 7.93 -7.59 3.66
N GLU A 61 8.15 -6.55 4.45
CA GLU A 61 7.13 -5.99 5.32
C GLU A 61 6.57 -4.73 4.71
N TYR A 62 5.25 -4.67 4.56
CA TYR A 62 4.57 -3.57 3.91
C TYR A 62 3.23 -3.31 4.60
N LEU A 63 3.03 -2.09 5.11
CA LEU A 63 1.80 -1.67 5.81
C LEU A 63 1.36 -2.66 6.91
N GLY A 64 2.32 -3.12 7.72
CA GLY A 64 2.08 -4.06 8.82
C GLY A 64 1.79 -5.50 8.37
N ARG A 65 1.85 -5.81 7.07
CA ARG A 65 1.77 -7.18 6.55
C ARG A 65 3.15 -7.69 6.21
N ARG A 66 3.35 -8.98 6.47
CA ARG A 66 4.62 -9.68 6.24
C ARG A 66 4.47 -10.68 5.10
N HIS A 67 5.33 -10.55 4.09
CA HIS A 67 5.41 -11.41 2.92
C HIS A 67 6.75 -12.15 2.96
N VAL A 68 6.70 -13.47 3.15
CA VAL A 68 7.89 -14.27 3.44
C VAL A 68 8.22 -15.13 2.23
N GLY A 69 9.47 -15.03 1.75
CA GLY A 69 10.02 -15.89 0.72
C GLY A 69 10.50 -17.23 1.29
N SER A 70 10.78 -18.18 0.41
CA SER A 70 11.38 -19.46 0.82
C SER A 70 12.74 -19.23 1.51
N GLY A 71 12.98 -19.93 2.61
CA GLY A 71 14.26 -19.91 3.32
C GLY A 71 14.48 -18.73 4.26
N PHE A 72 13.50 -17.84 4.45
CA PHE A 72 13.64 -16.74 5.41
C PHE A 72 13.47 -17.24 6.85
N GLU A 73 14.41 -16.86 7.73
CA GLU A 73 14.42 -17.24 9.13
C GLU A 73 14.67 -16.03 10.03
N ASP A 74 13.76 -15.78 10.98
CA ASP A 74 13.87 -14.67 11.94
C ASP A 74 15.11 -14.74 12.85
N ARG A 75 15.72 -15.93 12.98
CA ARG A 75 16.91 -16.16 13.81
C ARG A 75 18.22 -16.01 13.05
N GLY A 76 18.17 -15.90 11.72
CA GLY A 76 19.35 -15.67 10.89
C GLY A 76 19.92 -14.29 11.10
N ARG A 77 21.12 -14.04 10.55
CA ARG A 77 21.67 -12.69 10.50
C ARG A 77 20.93 -11.90 9.44
N THR A 78 20.49 -10.68 9.78
CA THR A 78 19.60 -9.90 8.90
C THR A 78 20.27 -8.67 8.33
N LEU A 79 20.04 -8.41 7.05
CA LEU A 79 20.27 -7.13 6.39
C LEU A 79 18.90 -6.53 6.04
N THR A 80 18.70 -5.24 6.32
CA THR A 80 17.40 -4.56 6.21
C THR A 80 17.55 -3.24 5.47
N GLN A 81 16.59 -2.94 4.60
CA GLN A 81 16.45 -1.63 3.95
C GLN A 81 15.02 -1.12 4.11
N PRO A 82 14.82 0.19 4.37
CA PRO A 82 13.48 0.76 4.43
C PRO A 82 12.81 0.68 3.06
N LEU A 83 11.50 0.38 3.06
CA LEU A 83 10.65 0.47 1.89
C LEU A 83 9.86 1.77 2.00
N CYS A 84 10.13 2.71 1.11
CA CYS A 84 9.55 4.05 1.15
C CYS A 84 8.50 4.26 0.06
N LEU A 85 7.50 5.11 0.36
CA LEU A 85 6.60 5.72 -0.61
C LEU A 85 6.70 7.23 -0.45
N TRP A 86 7.05 7.95 -1.51
CA TRP A 86 7.26 9.40 -1.48
C TRP A 86 8.17 9.83 -0.33
N ASP A 87 9.30 9.13 -0.18
CA ASP A 87 10.29 9.28 0.90
C ASP A 87 9.81 8.96 2.32
N VAL A 88 8.56 8.49 2.49
CA VAL A 88 8.02 8.05 3.79
C VAL A 88 8.24 6.55 3.96
N PRO A 89 8.93 6.10 5.03
CA PRO A 89 9.07 4.67 5.32
C PRO A 89 7.71 4.04 5.68
N VAL A 90 7.25 3.10 4.86
CA VAL A 90 5.97 2.38 5.04
C VAL A 90 6.14 0.89 5.31
N GLY A 91 7.40 0.45 5.38
CA GLY A 91 7.77 -0.95 5.49
C GLY A 91 9.28 -1.12 5.39
N ARG A 92 9.69 -2.36 5.11
CA ARG A 92 11.09 -2.72 4.92
C ARG A 92 11.24 -3.99 4.09
N VAL A 93 12.37 -4.09 3.39
CA VAL A 93 12.83 -5.32 2.76
C VAL A 93 13.94 -5.89 3.61
N LEU A 94 13.86 -7.18 3.92
CA LEU A 94 14.83 -7.90 4.72
C LEU A 94 15.36 -9.11 3.96
N VAL A 95 16.62 -9.44 4.23
CA VAL A 95 17.24 -10.72 3.88
C VAL A 95 17.84 -11.30 5.14
N SER A 96 17.71 -12.60 5.31
CA SER A 96 18.30 -13.36 6.42
C SER A 96 19.25 -14.41 5.85
N ASP A 97 20.46 -14.50 6.39
CA ASP A 97 21.36 -15.64 6.16
C ASP A 97 21.40 -16.51 7.42
N SER A 98 20.94 -17.76 7.31
CA SER A 98 20.94 -18.74 8.40
C SER A 98 22.16 -19.67 8.38
N SER A 99 23.14 -19.43 7.52
CA SER A 99 24.36 -20.25 7.47
C SER A 99 25.19 -20.13 8.76
N PRO A 100 25.84 -21.22 9.21
CA PRO A 100 26.74 -21.18 10.36
C PRO A 100 27.89 -20.17 10.19
N LEU A 101 28.34 -19.94 8.95
CA LEU A 101 29.37 -18.94 8.64
C LEU A 101 28.86 -17.52 8.94
N ALA A 102 27.69 -17.15 8.41
CA ALA A 102 27.10 -15.85 8.69
C ALA A 102 26.89 -15.63 10.19
N MET A 103 26.47 -16.66 10.92
CA MET A 103 26.26 -16.58 12.37
C MET A 103 27.55 -16.37 13.18
N ALA A 104 28.71 -16.78 12.65
CA ALA A 104 30.01 -16.62 13.30
C ALA A 104 30.68 -15.27 12.98
N GLU A 105 30.25 -14.57 11.93
CA GLU A 105 30.81 -13.30 11.47
C GLU A 105 30.13 -12.08 12.10
N SER A 106 30.91 -11.04 12.39
CA SER A 106 30.37 -9.76 12.85
C SER A 106 29.61 -9.03 11.73
N GLU A 107 30.15 -9.08 10.51
CA GLU A 107 29.61 -8.47 9.30
C GLU A 107 29.38 -9.54 8.23
N PRO A 108 28.23 -10.24 8.24
CA PRO A 108 27.99 -11.41 7.39
C PRO A 108 27.57 -11.08 5.95
N PHE A 109 27.34 -9.79 5.66
CA PHE A 109 26.90 -9.28 4.37
C PHE A 109 27.92 -8.29 3.81
N LEU A 110 28.14 -8.35 2.50
CA LEU A 110 29.05 -7.46 1.80
C LEU A 110 28.42 -6.06 1.60
N VAL A 111 29.27 -5.05 1.40
CA VAL A 111 28.83 -3.68 1.08
C VAL A 111 28.00 -3.67 -0.20
N GLU A 112 28.40 -4.47 -1.18
CA GLU A 112 27.71 -4.64 -2.46
C GLU A 112 26.32 -5.29 -2.28
N GLU A 113 26.16 -6.22 -1.33
CA GLU A 113 24.86 -6.84 -1.01
C GLU A 113 23.92 -5.84 -0.32
N ALA A 114 24.46 -5.00 0.57
CA ALA A 114 23.71 -3.90 1.16
C ALA A 114 23.24 -2.89 0.10
N GLU A 115 24.10 -2.57 -0.85
CA GLU A 115 23.78 -1.69 -1.98
C GLU A 115 22.76 -2.32 -2.95
N LEU A 116 22.86 -3.63 -3.22
CA LEU A 116 21.88 -4.37 -4.01
C LEU A 116 20.49 -4.34 -3.33
N LEU A 117 20.41 -4.62 -2.03
CA LEU A 117 19.14 -4.58 -1.30
C LEU A 117 18.53 -3.17 -1.32
N ARG A 118 19.37 -2.13 -1.20
CA ARG A 118 18.92 -0.73 -1.25
C ARG A 118 18.30 -0.40 -2.60
N ARG A 119 18.90 -0.86 -3.71
CA ARG A 119 18.36 -0.69 -5.06
C ARG A 119 17.06 -1.43 -5.27
N ILE A 120 16.95 -2.66 -4.75
CA ILE A 120 15.71 -3.45 -4.80
C ILE A 120 14.59 -2.74 -4.01
N ALA A 121 14.89 -2.24 -2.81
CA ALA A 121 13.92 -1.52 -1.99
C ALA A 121 13.43 -0.23 -2.67
N ALA A 122 14.36 0.57 -3.24
CA ALA A 122 14.01 1.78 -4.00
C ALA A 122 13.07 1.45 -5.17
N ARG A 123 13.42 0.40 -5.93
CA ARG A 123 12.65 -0.01 -7.10
C ARG A 123 11.26 -0.56 -6.74
N LEU A 124 11.15 -1.31 -5.64
CA LEU A 124 9.85 -1.72 -5.09
C LEU A 124 9.03 -0.50 -4.64
N GLY A 125 9.67 0.53 -4.07
CA GLY A 125 9.06 1.81 -3.72
C GLY A 125 8.43 2.48 -4.95
N GLU A 126 9.22 2.68 -6.01
CA GLU A 126 8.74 3.25 -7.29
C GLU A 126 7.55 2.47 -7.87
N TYR A 127 7.63 1.12 -7.86
CA TYR A 127 6.53 0.26 -8.30
C TYR A 127 5.26 0.47 -7.46
N LEU A 128 5.40 0.57 -6.14
CA LEU A 128 4.26 0.75 -5.25
C LEU A 128 3.66 2.15 -5.38
N GLU A 129 4.47 3.20 -5.54
CA GLU A 129 3.99 4.55 -5.86
C GLU A 129 3.19 4.57 -7.15
N TRP A 130 3.72 3.91 -8.20
CA TRP A 130 3.00 3.74 -9.45
C TRP A 130 1.69 2.98 -9.24
N LYS A 131 1.69 1.88 -8.47
CA LYS A 131 0.48 1.12 -8.15
C LYS A 131 -0.54 1.90 -7.36
N HIS A 132 -0.11 2.73 -6.41
CA HIS A 132 -1.00 3.63 -5.68
C HIS A 132 -1.60 4.69 -6.61
N THR A 133 -0.79 5.24 -7.51
CA THR A 133 -1.25 6.19 -8.53
C THR A 133 -2.22 5.53 -9.52
N GLU A 134 -1.95 4.29 -9.94
CA GLU A 134 -2.80 3.49 -10.82
C GLU A 134 -4.14 3.13 -10.16
N LEU A 135 -4.13 2.61 -8.93
CA LEU A 135 -5.34 2.24 -8.17
C LEU A 135 -6.29 3.43 -7.97
N LEU A 136 -5.76 4.64 -7.98
CA LEU A 136 -6.50 5.89 -7.82
C LEU A 136 -6.82 6.55 -9.17
N SER A 137 -6.36 5.98 -10.30
CA SER A 137 -6.49 6.57 -11.64
C SER A 137 -6.92 5.62 -12.80
N GLU A 138 -7.10 4.32 -12.57
CA GLU A 138 -7.02 3.20 -13.54
C GLU A 138 -6.89 3.46 -15.07
N ALA A 139 -5.78 2.91 -15.60
CA ALA A 139 -5.66 2.13 -16.83
C ALA A 139 -6.28 2.63 -18.15
N GLY A 140 -5.41 3.23 -18.99
CA GLY A 140 -5.44 2.91 -20.42
C GLY A 140 -6.33 3.75 -21.34
N ARG A 141 -6.86 4.88 -20.85
CA ARG A 141 -7.31 5.98 -21.72
C ARG A 141 -6.75 7.27 -21.16
N GLY A 142 -5.92 7.95 -21.94
CA GLY A 142 -5.41 9.27 -21.58
C GLY A 142 -6.56 10.21 -21.23
N GLY A 143 -6.56 10.69 -19.99
CA GLY A 143 -7.52 11.63 -19.43
C GLY A 143 -7.14 11.93 -17.97
N PRO A 144 -7.46 13.11 -17.43
CA PRO A 144 -7.02 13.55 -16.10
C PRO A 144 -7.47 12.56 -15.00
N LYS A 145 -6.64 12.47 -13.94
CA LYS A 145 -6.81 11.67 -12.71
C LYS A 145 -8.30 11.38 -12.41
N ASP A 146 -8.69 10.10 -12.31
CA ASP A 146 -10.05 9.65 -11.96
C ASP A 146 -10.43 10.04 -10.52
N HIS A 147 -10.67 11.33 -10.32
CA HIS A 147 -10.96 11.94 -9.01
C HIS A 147 -12.26 11.41 -8.40
N TRP A 148 -13.20 10.97 -9.23
CA TRP A 148 -14.47 10.43 -8.79
C TRP A 148 -14.37 8.97 -8.35
N GLY A 149 -13.79 8.10 -9.18
CA GLY A 149 -13.86 6.66 -8.94
C GLY A 149 -13.14 6.24 -7.67
N TRP A 150 -12.01 6.87 -7.34
CA TRP A 150 -11.32 6.53 -6.09
C TRP A 150 -12.10 6.98 -4.84
N ARG A 151 -12.77 8.14 -4.88
CA ARG A 151 -13.61 8.65 -3.78
C ARG A 151 -14.80 7.73 -3.55
N GLU A 152 -15.43 7.25 -4.63
CA GLU A 152 -16.49 6.24 -4.53
C GLU A 152 -15.97 4.94 -3.90
N ARG A 153 -14.83 4.43 -4.37
CA ARG A 153 -14.24 3.18 -3.85
C ARG A 153 -13.88 3.31 -2.37
N PHE A 154 -13.30 4.44 -1.97
CA PHE A 154 -12.99 4.72 -0.57
C PHE A 154 -14.26 4.76 0.28
N ALA A 155 -15.29 5.51 -0.13
CA ALA A 155 -16.55 5.58 0.60
C ALA A 155 -17.18 4.20 0.79
N ARG A 156 -17.19 3.37 -0.26
CA ARG A 156 -17.65 1.97 -0.17
C ARG A 156 -16.81 1.14 0.80
N ALA A 157 -15.49 1.24 0.72
CA ALA A 157 -14.58 0.47 1.57
C ALA A 157 -14.65 0.88 3.05
N LEU A 158 -14.88 2.17 3.32
CA LEU A 158 -15.10 2.72 4.65
C LEU A 158 -16.41 2.20 5.24
N VAL A 159 -17.51 2.29 4.48
CA VAL A 159 -18.83 1.82 4.92
C VAL A 159 -18.88 0.29 5.09
N ASP A 160 -18.16 -0.48 4.26
CA ASP A 160 -18.04 -1.94 4.41
C ASP A 160 -17.37 -2.35 5.73
N ARG A 161 -16.50 -1.50 6.28
CA ARG A 161 -15.80 -1.70 7.56
C ARG A 161 -16.49 -1.07 8.77
N LEU A 162 -17.52 -0.26 8.53
CA LEU A 162 -18.30 0.35 9.59
C LEU A 162 -19.10 -0.74 10.32
N ASP A 163 -18.95 -0.81 11.64
CA ASP A 163 -19.78 -1.67 12.49
C ASP A 163 -21.06 -0.89 12.89
N PRO A 164 -22.23 -1.23 12.31
CA PRO A 164 -23.45 -0.46 12.51
C PRO A 164 -23.95 -0.55 13.95
N ALA A 165 -23.75 -1.69 14.61
CA ALA A 165 -24.20 -1.92 15.98
C ALA A 165 -23.33 -1.15 16.97
N ARG A 166 -22.00 -1.20 16.78
CA ARG A 166 -21.05 -0.42 17.59
C ARG A 166 -21.32 1.07 17.50
N PHE A 167 -21.57 1.58 16.29
CA PHE A 167 -21.67 3.02 16.03
C PHE A 167 -23.11 3.56 15.99
N GLY A 168 -24.15 2.74 16.16
CA GLY A 168 -25.54 3.21 16.17
C GLY A 168 -26.00 3.78 14.82
N VAL A 169 -25.51 3.20 13.73
CA VAL A 169 -25.81 3.63 12.36
C VAL A 169 -26.82 2.67 11.73
N SER A 170 -27.91 3.20 11.18
CA SER A 170 -28.90 2.37 10.48
C SER A 170 -28.68 2.34 8.97
N ARG A 171 -28.29 3.47 8.35
CA ARG A 171 -28.00 3.58 6.91
C ARG A 171 -26.92 4.61 6.63
N VAL A 172 -26.21 4.42 5.52
CA VAL A 172 -25.25 5.40 4.98
C VAL A 172 -25.54 5.62 3.51
N PHE A 173 -25.49 6.89 3.09
CA PHE A 173 -25.60 7.28 1.70
C PHE A 173 -24.39 8.11 1.30
N LEU A 174 -24.01 7.99 0.03
CA LEU A 174 -23.04 8.85 -0.62
C LEU A 174 -23.80 9.92 -1.40
N GLY A 175 -23.37 11.17 -1.30
CA GLY A 175 -23.97 12.28 -2.05
C GLY A 175 -22.95 13.10 -2.83
N GLY A 176 -23.39 14.29 -3.24
CA GLY A 176 -22.57 15.31 -3.87
C GLY A 176 -21.91 14.86 -5.17
N SER A 177 -20.74 15.44 -5.45
CA SER A 177 -20.02 15.19 -6.71
C SER A 177 -19.55 13.74 -6.86
N THR A 178 -19.26 13.09 -5.72
CA THR A 178 -18.86 11.68 -5.70
C THR A 178 -20.03 10.74 -6.05
N ALA A 179 -21.25 11.06 -5.63
CA ALA A 179 -22.42 10.27 -6.04
C ALA A 179 -22.81 10.46 -7.51
N ARG A 180 -22.59 11.66 -8.07
CA ARG A 180 -22.98 12.01 -9.45
C ARG A 180 -22.01 11.56 -10.53
N GLY A 181 -20.77 11.22 -10.21
CA GLY A 181 -19.78 10.88 -11.24
C GLY A 181 -18.88 12.02 -11.69
N ASP A 182 -18.93 13.19 -11.04
CA ASP A 182 -18.33 14.43 -11.52
C ASP A 182 -17.33 15.07 -10.55
N ALA A 183 -16.84 14.32 -9.54
CA ALA A 183 -15.88 14.82 -8.56
C ALA A 183 -14.54 15.22 -9.20
N GLY A 184 -14.03 16.38 -8.80
CA GLY A 184 -12.75 16.95 -9.25
C GLY A 184 -11.63 16.81 -8.19
N PRO A 185 -10.46 17.41 -8.47
CA PRO A 185 -9.30 17.34 -7.57
C PRO A 185 -9.59 17.87 -6.16
N ALA A 186 -10.33 18.97 -6.06
CA ALA A 186 -10.68 19.64 -4.80
C ALA A 186 -12.01 19.14 -4.17
N SER A 187 -12.64 18.11 -4.72
CA SER A 187 -13.93 17.61 -4.19
C SER A 187 -13.75 16.88 -2.85
N ASP A 188 -14.68 17.09 -1.94
CA ASP A 188 -14.87 16.28 -0.74
C ASP A 188 -15.69 15.02 -1.03
N ILE A 189 -15.85 14.19 -0.01
CA ILE A 189 -16.71 13.00 -0.03
C ILE A 189 -17.87 13.25 0.93
N ASP A 190 -19.06 13.49 0.37
CA ASP A 190 -20.28 13.68 1.16
C ASP A 190 -20.87 12.36 1.62
N LEU A 191 -20.87 12.12 2.93
CA LEU A 191 -21.51 10.98 3.57
C LEU A 191 -22.73 11.43 4.38
N TYR A 192 -23.86 10.80 4.14
CA TYR A 192 -25.10 11.04 4.87
C TYR A 192 -25.40 9.82 5.75
N VAL A 193 -25.32 9.99 7.06
CA VAL A 193 -25.42 8.91 8.04
C VAL A 193 -26.75 9.02 8.77
N VAL A 194 -27.63 8.03 8.58
CA VAL A 194 -28.84 7.90 9.39
C VAL A 194 -28.44 7.29 10.72
N PHE A 195 -28.58 8.08 11.77
CA PHE A 195 -28.04 7.79 13.09
C PHE A 195 -29.15 7.63 14.12
N GLU A 196 -29.14 6.50 14.81
CA GLU A 196 -30.16 6.11 15.80
C GLU A 196 -29.53 5.71 17.16
N GLY A 197 -28.21 5.94 17.30
CA GLY A 197 -27.43 5.57 18.48
C GLY A 197 -27.45 6.58 19.63
N SER A 198 -26.68 6.29 20.68
CA SER A 198 -26.49 7.19 21.81
C SER A 198 -25.51 8.34 21.49
N PRO A 199 -25.52 9.45 22.25
CA PRO A 199 -24.54 10.52 22.09
C PRO A 199 -23.09 10.04 22.10
N THR A 200 -22.75 9.09 22.98
CA THR A 200 -21.41 8.47 23.03
C THR A 200 -21.07 7.69 21.77
N GLN A 201 -22.03 6.97 21.17
CA GLN A 201 -21.81 6.30 19.88
C GLN A 201 -21.56 7.31 18.75
N ARG A 202 -22.24 8.46 18.79
CA ARG A 202 -22.04 9.55 17.84
C ARG A 202 -20.64 10.14 17.94
N GLU A 203 -20.18 10.45 19.15
CA GLU A 203 -18.83 10.95 19.40
C GLU A 203 -17.76 9.95 18.92
N ASN A 204 -17.93 8.67 19.25
CA ASN A 204 -17.01 7.62 18.81
C ASN A 204 -16.96 7.48 17.28
N LEU A 205 -18.10 7.55 16.61
CA LEU A 205 -18.17 7.49 15.15
C LEU A 205 -17.54 8.75 14.53
N ALA A 206 -17.82 9.93 15.08
CA ALA A 206 -17.24 11.18 14.62
C ALA A 206 -15.71 11.16 14.69
N ALA A 207 -15.14 10.73 15.83
CA ALA A 207 -13.69 10.59 15.98
C ALA A 207 -13.08 9.56 15.01
N TRP A 208 -13.77 8.44 14.79
CA TRP A 208 -13.33 7.43 13.82
C TRP A 208 -13.33 7.97 12.39
N LEU A 209 -14.40 8.65 11.97
CA LEU A 209 -14.51 9.27 10.65
C LEU A 209 -13.51 10.41 10.46
N GLU A 210 -13.28 11.24 11.47
CA GLU A 210 -12.28 12.31 11.46
C GLU A 210 -10.87 11.76 11.20
N GLY A 211 -10.47 10.70 11.90
CA GLY A 211 -9.15 10.07 11.69
C GLY A 211 -8.95 9.60 10.24
N TRP A 212 -9.97 8.95 9.66
CA TRP A 212 -9.94 8.57 8.24
C TRP A 212 -9.97 9.78 7.30
N SER A 213 -10.74 10.81 7.64
CA SER A 213 -10.89 12.05 6.86
C SER A 213 -9.57 12.80 6.73
N LEU A 214 -8.84 12.97 7.83
CA LEU A 214 -7.55 13.65 7.88
C LEU A 214 -6.47 12.84 7.16
N CYS A 215 -6.38 11.54 7.42
CA CYS A 215 -5.43 10.66 6.75
C CYS A 215 -5.61 10.66 5.24
N LEU A 216 -6.85 10.54 4.76
CA LEU A 216 -7.14 10.56 3.34
C LEU A 216 -6.95 11.97 2.73
N GLY A 217 -7.23 13.03 3.50
CA GLY A 217 -6.97 14.41 3.09
C GLY A 217 -5.50 14.66 2.77
N GLU A 218 -4.57 14.12 3.56
CA GLU A 218 -3.13 14.21 3.31
C GLU A 218 -2.73 13.46 2.03
N VAL A 219 -3.23 12.23 1.85
CA VAL A 219 -3.01 11.46 0.62
C VAL A 219 -3.54 12.22 -0.62
N ALA A 220 -4.73 12.83 -0.50
CA ALA A 220 -5.32 13.63 -1.56
C ALA A 220 -4.52 14.91 -1.86
N LEU A 221 -3.94 15.57 -0.85
CA LEU A 221 -3.06 16.73 -1.03
C LEU A 221 -1.82 16.35 -1.84
N GLN A 222 -1.12 15.28 -1.46
CA GLN A 222 0.08 14.83 -2.17
C GLN A 222 -0.22 14.47 -3.63
N GLN A 223 -1.43 13.98 -3.91
CA GLN A 223 -1.84 13.59 -5.25
C GLN A 223 -2.38 14.72 -6.10
N THR A 224 -3.13 15.66 -5.52
CA THR A 224 -3.86 16.67 -6.28
C THR A 224 -3.27 18.07 -6.16
N GLY A 225 -2.40 18.29 -5.18
CA GLY A 225 -1.93 19.60 -4.76
C GLY A 225 -3.00 20.43 -4.03
N GLN A 226 -4.20 19.88 -3.81
CA GLN A 226 -5.31 20.58 -3.14
C GLN A 226 -5.36 20.21 -1.66
N PRO A 227 -5.28 21.20 -0.74
CA PRO A 227 -5.32 20.93 0.69
C PRO A 227 -6.75 20.68 1.18
N PHE A 228 -6.90 19.72 2.10
CA PHE A 228 -8.14 19.43 2.81
C PHE A 228 -7.92 19.63 4.32
N GLY A 229 -7.85 20.89 4.76
CA GLY A 229 -7.43 21.25 6.12
C GLY A 229 -8.30 20.70 7.26
N SER A 230 -9.58 20.42 6.99
CA SER A 230 -10.51 19.76 7.93
C SER A 230 -10.76 18.28 7.59
N GLY A 231 -9.92 17.70 6.74
CA GLY A 231 -10.13 16.38 6.14
C GLY A 231 -11.07 16.41 4.93
N ILE A 232 -11.13 15.27 4.22
CA ILE A 232 -11.85 15.14 2.95
C ILE A 232 -13.29 14.61 3.08
N LEU A 233 -13.66 14.03 4.22
CA LEU A 233 -15.02 13.56 4.47
C LEU A 233 -15.88 14.72 5.00
N ASN A 234 -17.03 14.94 4.36
CA ASN A 234 -18.07 15.84 4.81
C ASN A 234 -19.27 15.00 5.27
N VAL A 235 -19.49 14.94 6.59
CA VAL A 235 -20.46 14.02 7.21
C VAL A 235 -21.71 14.78 7.64
N GLN A 236 -22.85 14.40 7.06
CA GLN A 236 -24.17 14.91 7.40
C GLN A 236 -24.95 13.89 8.21
N TRP A 237 -25.40 14.28 9.40
CA TRP A 237 -26.16 13.43 10.30
C TRP A 237 -27.66 13.56 10.02
N LEU A 238 -28.33 12.43 9.81
CA LEU A 238 -29.75 12.38 9.52
C LEU A 238 -30.51 11.67 10.64
N GLU A 239 -31.59 12.30 11.10
CA GLU A 239 -32.51 11.71 12.10
C GLU A 239 -33.44 10.65 11.49
N ARG A 240 -33.63 10.69 10.17
CA ARG A 240 -34.51 9.78 9.43
C ARG A 240 -33.95 9.48 8.05
N VAL A 241 -34.40 8.36 7.50
CA VAL A 241 -34.04 7.97 6.14
C VAL A 241 -34.57 9.00 5.13
N PRO A 242 -33.75 9.48 4.17
CA PRO A 242 -34.19 10.40 3.13
C PRO A 242 -35.41 9.90 2.36
N ASP A 243 -36.28 10.82 1.95
CA ASP A 243 -37.46 10.52 1.14
C ASP A 243 -37.10 10.19 -0.32
N ALA A 244 -38.10 9.80 -1.11
CA ALA A 244 -37.88 9.38 -2.50
C ALA A 244 -37.25 10.48 -3.38
N ARG A 245 -37.55 11.75 -3.11
CA ARG A 245 -37.00 12.88 -3.86
C ARG A 245 -35.55 13.15 -3.48
N GLN A 246 -35.25 13.12 -2.18
CA GLN A 246 -33.88 13.28 -1.67
C GLN A 246 -32.97 12.10 -2.09
N ARG A 247 -33.52 10.89 -2.21
CA ARG A 247 -32.79 9.72 -2.70
C ARG A 247 -32.38 9.77 -4.17
N LEU A 248 -32.94 10.67 -4.98
CA LEU A 248 -32.52 10.81 -6.38
C LEU A 248 -31.08 11.35 -6.49
N GLU A 249 -30.61 12.06 -5.46
CA GLU A 249 -29.27 12.66 -5.40
C GLU A 249 -28.31 11.89 -4.48
N LEU A 250 -28.80 10.82 -3.84
CA LEU A 250 -28.09 10.04 -2.84
C LEU A 250 -28.02 8.58 -3.25
N ARG A 251 -26.83 7.99 -3.18
CA ARG A 251 -26.63 6.57 -3.44
C ARG A 251 -26.43 5.82 -2.13
N GLU A 252 -27.32 4.90 -1.82
CA GLU A 252 -27.19 4.06 -0.62
C GLU A 252 -25.95 3.16 -0.71
N LEU A 253 -25.17 3.13 0.36
CA LEU A 253 -24.01 2.27 0.52
C LEU A 253 -24.39 1.10 1.44
N ALA A 254 -24.12 -0.13 0.99
CA ALA A 254 -24.48 -1.32 1.75
C ALA A 254 -23.63 -1.47 3.01
N LEU A 255 -24.29 -1.53 4.17
CA LEU A 255 -23.67 -1.88 5.45
C LEU A 255 -23.53 -3.40 5.56
N ARG A 256 -22.35 -3.89 5.97
CA ARG A 256 -22.22 -5.29 6.37
C ARG A 256 -22.90 -5.48 7.73
N ARG A 257 -23.90 -6.36 7.77
CA ARG A 257 -24.37 -6.93 9.04
C ARG A 257 -23.26 -7.87 9.53
N GLY A 258 -22.76 -7.65 10.75
CA GLY A 258 -21.58 -8.33 11.29
C GLY A 258 -21.64 -9.86 11.09
N ARG A 259 -20.51 -10.46 10.72
CA ARG A 259 -20.29 -11.88 11.01
C ARG A 259 -20.23 -11.98 12.54
N ALA A 260 -21.19 -12.71 13.12
CA ALA A 260 -21.03 -13.29 14.44
C ALA A 260 -19.78 -14.20 14.46
#